data_AF-B4H0K4-F1
#
_entry.id   AF-B4H0K4-F1
#
_cell.length_a   1.000
_cell.length_b   1.000
_cell.length_c   1.000
_cell.angle_alpha   90.00
_cell.angle_beta   90.00
_cell.angle_gamma   90.00
#
_symmetry.space_group_name_H-M   'P 1'
#
loop_
_entity.id
_entity.type
_entity.pdbx_description
1 polymer ?
#
loop_
_entity_poly.entity_id
_entity_poly.type
_entity_poly.pdbx_seq_one_letter_code
_entity_poly.pdbx_strand_id
1 'polypeptide(L)'
;MSRLTKLNDMEHLMLNHWLDTHDIKLDYHTRNQFRDALAIARVFEKIHPEVVDLHSYIPRTSVAMMIENWKIFNIRVLTKLNICISQTDMERLALGTEGAIESLLYDLMVADYSLMMRFDSDKSFNHFDDVD
;
A
#
# COMPACT_ATOMS: atom_id res chain seq x y z
N MET A 1 -9.92 14.65 9.09
CA MET A 1 -9.40 15.32 7.88
C MET A 1 -8.81 14.25 6.97
N SER A 2 -8.95 14.42 5.65
CA SER A 2 -8.43 13.46 4.66
C SER A 2 -6.91 13.56 4.57
N ARG A 3 -6.22 12.42 4.58
CA ARG A 3 -4.75 12.35 4.44
C ARG A 3 -4.32 12.22 2.98
N LEU A 4 -5.20 11.73 2.10
CA LEU A 4 -4.88 11.49 0.69
C LEU A 4 -4.84 12.81 -0.10
N THR A 5 -3.63 13.32 -0.32
CA THR A 5 -3.37 14.57 -1.06
C THR A 5 -2.78 14.28 -2.43
N LYS A 6 -2.98 15.22 -3.36
CA LYS A 6 -2.34 15.14 -4.67
C LYS A 6 -0.81 15.18 -4.50
N LEU A 7 -0.12 14.26 -5.17
CA LEU A 7 1.33 14.19 -5.17
C LEU A 7 1.94 15.32 -6.00
N ASN A 8 3.14 15.75 -5.62
CA ASN A 8 3.97 16.64 -6.43
C ASN A 8 4.79 15.86 -7.48
N ASP A 9 5.46 16.58 -8.38
CA ASP A 9 6.19 15.96 -9.50
C ASP A 9 7.31 15.01 -9.04
N MET A 10 8.00 15.34 -7.96
CA MET A 10 9.06 14.48 -7.42
C MET A 10 8.49 13.22 -6.76
N GLU A 11 7.40 13.35 -6.01
CA GLU A 11 6.69 12.22 -5.40
C GLU A 11 6.15 11.26 -6.49
N HIS A 12 5.65 11.81 -7.59
CA HIS A 12 5.25 11.03 -8.77
C HIS A 12 6.42 10.28 -9.40
N LEU A 13 7.58 10.92 -9.56
CA LEU A 13 8.78 10.27 -10.09
C LEU A 13 9.25 9.12 -9.20
N MET A 14 9.29 9.33 -7.88
CA MET A 14 9.65 8.29 -6.91
C MET A 14 8.66 7.12 -6.96
N LEU A 15 7.36 7.42 -6.98
CA LEU A 15 6.32 6.41 -7.09
C LEU A 15 6.47 5.59 -8.37
N ASN A 16 6.68 6.24 -9.52
CA ASN A 16 6.85 5.55 -10.80
C ASN A 16 8.06 4.59 -10.77
N HIS A 17 9.19 5.02 -10.21
CA HIS A 17 10.35 4.14 -10.06
C HIS A 17 10.05 2.92 -9.17
N TRP A 18 9.34 3.11 -8.06
CA TRP A 18 8.94 2.01 -7.17
C TRP A 18 7.96 1.05 -7.85
N LEU A 19 7.01 1.58 -8.61
CA LEU A 19 6.07 0.79 -9.41
C LEU A 19 6.81 -0.06 -10.44
N ASP A 20 7.78 0.52 -11.15
CA ASP A 20 8.60 -0.19 -12.15
C ASP A 20 9.43 -1.31 -11.49
N THR A 21 10.00 -1.05 -10.31
CA THR A 21 10.80 -2.03 -9.54
C THR A 21 9.98 -3.28 -9.19
N HIS A 22 8.68 -3.13 -8.96
CA HIS A 22 7.77 -4.20 -8.56
C HIS A 22 6.86 -4.71 -9.70
N ASP A 23 7.11 -4.29 -10.94
CA ASP A 23 6.28 -4.63 -12.11
C ASP A 23 4.80 -4.28 -11.92
N ILE A 24 4.52 -3.13 -11.29
CA ILE A 24 3.17 -2.64 -11.03
C ILE A 24 2.82 -1.59 -12.09
N LYS A 25 1.94 -1.95 -13.02
CA LYS A 25 1.43 -1.00 -14.00
C LYS A 25 0.33 -0.12 -13.38
N LEU A 26 0.47 1.20 -13.43
CA LEU A 26 -0.58 2.14 -13.00
C LEU A 26 -1.20 2.86 -14.21
N ASP A 27 -2.13 2.18 -14.89
CA ASP A 27 -2.90 2.71 -16.01
C ASP A 27 -4.38 2.89 -15.65
N TYR A 28 -5.20 3.29 -16.62
CA TYR A 28 -6.64 3.46 -16.40
C TYR A 28 -7.33 2.17 -15.93
N HIS A 29 -6.91 1.01 -16.43
CA HIS A 29 -7.53 -0.27 -16.07
C HIS A 29 -7.14 -0.68 -14.65
N THR A 30 -5.84 -0.63 -14.31
CA THR A 30 -5.39 -1.02 -12.97
C THR A 30 -5.85 -0.04 -11.89
N ARG A 31 -5.92 1.28 -12.17
CA ARG A 31 -6.56 2.25 -11.26
C ARG A 31 -8.00 1.86 -10.94
N ASN A 32 -8.77 1.40 -11.92
CA ASN A 32 -10.13 0.95 -11.67
C ASN A 32 -10.18 -0.31 -10.81
N GLN A 33 -9.23 -1.23 -10.96
CA GLN A 33 -9.11 -2.41 -10.11
C GLN A 33 -8.71 -2.04 -8.67
N PHE A 34 -7.81 -1.07 -8.52
CA PHE A 34 -7.30 -0.56 -7.23
C PHE A 34 -8.34 0.20 -6.41
N ARG A 35 -9.55 0.40 -6.92
CA ARG A 35 -10.70 0.85 -6.12
C ARG A 35 -11.13 -0.17 -5.08
N ASP A 36 -10.92 -1.46 -5.35
CA ASP A 36 -11.05 -2.52 -4.38
C ASP A 36 -9.71 -2.77 -3.69
N ALA A 37 -9.67 -2.62 -2.36
CA ALA A 37 -8.47 -2.84 -1.57
C ALA A 37 -7.85 -4.23 -1.77
N LEU A 38 -8.64 -5.25 -2.15
CA LEU A 38 -8.12 -6.59 -2.46
C LEU A 38 -7.05 -6.55 -3.57
N ALA A 39 -7.22 -5.72 -4.59
CA ALA A 39 -6.25 -5.64 -5.69
C ALA A 39 -4.91 -5.09 -5.20
N ILE A 40 -4.94 -4.07 -4.34
CA ILE A 40 -3.75 -3.51 -3.69
C ILE A 40 -3.16 -4.49 -2.68
N ALA A 41 -3.99 -5.20 -1.91
CA ALA A 41 -3.55 -6.21 -0.97
C ALA A 41 -2.76 -7.33 -1.66
N ARG A 42 -3.21 -7.80 -2.84
CA ARG A 42 -2.47 -8.79 -3.65
C ARG A 42 -1.13 -8.27 -4.16
N VAL A 43 -1.06 -6.98 -4.52
CA VAL A 43 0.21 -6.36 -4.91
C VAL A 43 1.15 -6.34 -3.71
N PHE A 44 0.67 -5.85 -2.56
CA PHE A 44 1.49 -5.68 -1.38
C PHE A 44 1.89 -7.01 -0.73
N GLU A 45 1.07 -8.05 -0.81
CA GLU A 45 1.42 -9.42 -0.37
C GLU A 45 2.60 -10.01 -1.17
N LYS A 46 2.72 -9.70 -2.46
CA LYS A 46 3.88 -10.13 -3.26
C LYS A 46 5.19 -9.48 -2.80
N ILE A 47 5.10 -8.28 -2.22
CA ILE A 47 6.25 -7.52 -1.73
C ILE A 47 6.57 -7.95 -0.29
N HIS A 48 5.54 -8.02 0.56
CA HIS A 48 5.62 -8.34 1.99
C HIS A 48 4.55 -9.39 2.38
N PRO A 49 4.80 -10.69 2.10
CA PRO A 49 3.80 -11.75 2.30
C PRO A 49 3.38 -11.94 3.76
N GLU A 50 4.22 -11.55 4.72
CA GLU A 50 3.95 -11.64 6.15
C GLU A 50 2.99 -10.56 6.68
N VAL A 51 2.78 -9.49 5.91
CA VAL A 51 1.97 -8.34 6.35
C VAL A 51 0.50 -8.51 5.98
N VAL A 52 0.20 -9.22 4.90
CA VAL A 52 -1.14 -9.32 4.29
C VAL A 52 -1.71 -10.74 4.42
N ASP A 53 -2.94 -10.86 4.90
CA ASP A 53 -3.72 -12.10 4.88
C ASP A 53 -4.87 -11.99 3.87
N LEU A 54 -4.69 -12.58 2.68
CA LEU A 54 -5.66 -12.51 1.59
C LEU A 54 -7.00 -13.22 1.88
N HIS A 55 -7.05 -14.16 2.84
CA HIS A 55 -8.29 -14.85 3.20
C HIS A 55 -9.32 -13.92 3.85
N SER A 56 -8.87 -12.75 4.31
CA SER A 56 -9.73 -11.73 4.91
C SER A 56 -10.58 -10.95 3.89
N TYR A 57 -10.34 -11.13 2.59
CA TYR A 57 -10.92 -10.29 1.54
C TYR A 57 -11.85 -11.09 0.64
N ILE A 58 -12.89 -10.41 0.15
CA ILE A 58 -13.81 -10.94 -0.87
C ILE A 58 -13.81 -9.95 -2.03
N PRO A 59 -13.67 -10.35 -3.30
CA PRO A 59 -13.74 -9.42 -4.42
C PRO A 59 -15.06 -8.64 -4.45
N ARG A 60 -15.01 -7.31 -4.52
CA ARG A 60 -16.18 -6.42 -4.51
C ARG A 60 -16.22 -5.52 -5.73
N THR A 61 -17.43 -5.20 -6.17
CA THR A 61 -17.68 -4.30 -7.31
C THR A 61 -18.49 -3.06 -6.93
N SER A 62 -19.24 -3.10 -5.83
CA SER A 62 -19.98 -1.94 -5.34
C SER A 62 -19.12 -1.09 -4.40
N VAL A 63 -19.25 0.23 -4.49
CA VAL A 63 -18.50 1.18 -3.65
C VAL A 63 -18.67 0.87 -2.16
N ALA A 64 -19.91 0.63 -1.72
CA ALA A 64 -20.20 0.30 -0.33
C ALA A 64 -19.46 -0.96 0.15
N MET A 65 -19.37 -2.00 -0.68
CA MET A 65 -18.63 -3.21 -0.31
C MET A 65 -17.11 -3.05 -0.46
N MET A 66 -16.63 -2.28 -1.44
CA MET A 66 -15.20 -1.93 -1.55
C MET A 66 -14.71 -1.19 -0.31
N ILE A 67 -15.54 -0.31 0.29
CA ILE A 67 -15.25 0.35 1.56
C ILE A 67 -15.04 -0.67 2.69
N GLU A 68 -15.78 -1.78 2.73
CA GLU A 68 -15.54 -2.84 3.73
C GLU A 68 -14.18 -3.49 3.54
N ASN A 69 -13.75 -3.76 2.30
CA ASN A 69 -12.39 -4.24 2.03
C ASN A 69 -11.34 -3.20 2.44
N TRP A 70 -11.62 -1.90 2.26
CA TRP A 70 -10.75 -0.83 2.75
C TRP A 70 -10.64 -0.78 4.28
N LYS A 71 -11.74 -1.02 5.01
CA LYS A 71 -11.71 -1.12 6.48
C LYS A 71 -10.82 -2.29 6.93
N ILE A 72 -10.93 -3.44 6.28
CA ILE A 72 -10.10 -4.62 6.56
C ILE A 72 -8.62 -4.28 6.29
N PHE A 73 -8.31 -3.70 5.13
CA PHE A 73 -6.95 -3.30 4.78
C PHE A 73 -6.38 -2.26 5.75
N ASN A 74 -7.17 -1.27 6.16
CA ASN A 74 -6.76 -0.25 7.12
C ASN A 74 -6.38 -0.90 8.46
N ILE A 75 -7.25 -1.76 9.00
CA ILE A 75 -7.04 -2.37 10.33
C ILE A 75 -5.95 -3.43 10.33
N ARG A 76 -5.83 -4.24 9.27
CA ARG A 76 -4.94 -5.42 9.25
C ARG A 76 -3.58 -5.16 8.63
N VAL A 77 -3.48 -4.20 7.71
CA VAL A 77 -2.26 -3.94 6.92
C VAL A 77 -1.71 -2.56 7.24
N LEU A 78 -2.50 -1.50 7.00
CA LEU A 78 -1.99 -0.13 7.15
C LEU A 78 -1.53 0.18 8.57
N THR A 79 -2.25 -0.28 9.60
CA THR A 79 -1.84 -0.12 11.01
C THR A 79 -0.46 -0.71 11.30
N LYS A 80 -0.11 -1.86 10.73
CA LYS A 80 1.22 -2.49 10.88
C LYS A 80 2.32 -1.63 10.25
N LEU A 81 1.96 -0.84 9.24
CA LEU A 81 2.84 0.09 8.54
C LEU A 81 2.81 1.50 9.15
N ASN A 82 2.14 1.69 10.31
CA ASN A 82 1.89 3.00 10.92
C ASN A 82 1.16 4.00 9.99
N ILE A 83 0.35 3.48 9.08
CA ILE A 83 -0.56 4.25 8.23
C ILE A 83 -1.97 4.12 8.79
N CYS A 84 -2.71 5.21 8.77
CA CYS A 84 -4.13 5.23 9.10
C CYS A 84 -4.84 6.14 8.10
N ILE A 85 -5.90 5.62 7.49
CA ILE A 85 -6.77 6.36 6.59
C ILE A 85 -8.16 6.53 7.21
N SER A 86 -8.79 7.68 6.98
CA SER A 86 -10.12 7.98 7.52
C SER A 86 -11.25 7.32 6.72
N GLN A 87 -12.47 7.34 7.25
CA GLN A 87 -13.66 6.90 6.52
C GLN A 87 -13.81 7.63 5.17
N THR A 88 -13.55 8.94 5.16
CA THR A 88 -13.57 9.75 3.94
C THR A 88 -12.49 9.34 2.94
N ASP A 89 -11.30 8.96 3.42
CA ASP A 89 -10.23 8.46 2.53
C ASP A 89 -10.62 7.12 1.89
N MET A 90 -11.20 6.20 2.67
CA MET A 90 -11.71 4.91 2.18
C MET A 90 -12.81 5.10 1.12
N GLU A 91 -13.71 6.06 1.32
CA GLU A 91 -14.72 6.43 0.33
C GLU A 91 -14.10 6.97 -0.95
N ARG A 92 -13.11 7.87 -0.85
CA ARG A 92 -12.39 8.43 -2.01
C ARG A 92 -11.68 7.33 -2.80
N LEU A 93 -11.04 6.37 -2.11
CA LEU A 93 -10.40 5.21 -2.74
C LEU A 93 -11.42 4.31 -3.46
N ALA A 94 -12.51 3.94 -2.80
CA ALA A 94 -13.57 3.11 -3.39
C ALA A 94 -14.29 3.80 -4.57
N LEU A 95 -14.40 5.12 -4.54
CA LEU A 95 -14.92 5.92 -5.65
C LEU A 95 -13.93 6.06 -6.82
N GLY A 96 -12.64 5.80 -6.60
CA GLY A 96 -11.59 6.06 -7.58
C GLY A 96 -11.37 7.55 -7.80
N THR A 97 -11.47 8.34 -6.72
CA THR A 97 -11.22 9.78 -6.78
C THR A 97 -9.79 10.03 -7.28
N GLU A 98 -9.64 10.99 -8.19
CA GLU A 98 -8.35 11.34 -8.79
C GLU A 98 -7.27 11.56 -7.72
N GLY A 99 -6.11 10.92 -7.89
CA GLY A 99 -4.96 11.04 -7.00
C GLY A 99 -5.06 10.26 -5.68
N ALA A 100 -6.22 9.70 -5.31
CA ALA A 100 -6.36 8.98 -4.05
C ALA A 100 -5.55 7.67 -4.04
N ILE A 101 -5.58 6.94 -5.16
CA ILE A 101 -4.86 5.67 -5.32
C ILE A 101 -3.35 5.93 -5.35
N GLU A 102 -2.90 6.91 -6.13
CA GLU A 102 -1.50 7.33 -6.19
C GLU A 102 -0.97 7.73 -4.81
N SER A 103 -1.73 8.53 -4.08
CA SER A 103 -1.35 8.98 -2.74
C SER A 103 -1.17 7.81 -1.78
N LEU A 104 -2.08 6.82 -1.81
CA LEU A 104 -1.94 5.63 -0.99
C LEU A 104 -0.75 4.75 -1.43
N LEU A 105 -0.55 4.55 -2.73
CA LEU A 105 0.59 3.78 -3.23
C LEU A 105 1.92 4.43 -2.85
N TYR A 106 1.99 5.76 -2.82
CA TYR A 106 3.15 6.49 -2.33
C TYR A 106 3.38 6.24 -0.83
N ASP A 107 2.34 6.28 0.01
CA ASP A 107 2.46 5.92 1.43
C ASP A 107 2.97 4.48 1.62
N LEU A 108 2.48 3.53 0.80
CA LEU A 108 2.94 2.13 0.81
C LEU A 108 4.40 1.99 0.37
N MET A 109 4.84 2.74 -0.65
CA MET A 109 6.23 2.80 -1.07
C MET A 109 7.14 3.30 0.06
N VAL A 110 6.75 4.37 0.76
CA VAL A 110 7.54 4.90 1.89
C VAL A 110 7.64 3.85 3.01
N ALA A 111 6.55 3.12 3.26
CA ALA A 111 6.54 2.03 4.23
C ALA A 111 7.44 0.87 3.79
N ASP A 112 7.42 0.49 2.51
CA ASP A 112 8.28 -0.55 1.94
C ASP A 112 9.78 -0.22 2.14
N TYR A 113 10.22 0.98 1.75
CA TYR A 113 11.60 1.41 2.00
C TYR A 113 11.96 1.41 3.48
N SER A 114 11.02 1.80 4.35
CA SER A 114 11.24 1.76 5.81
C SER A 114 11.40 0.34 6.34
N LEU A 115 10.69 -0.64 5.77
CA LEU A 115 10.84 -2.06 6.12
C LEU A 115 12.17 -2.62 5.63
N MET A 116 12.55 -2.35 4.38
CA MET A 116 13.83 -2.80 3.82
C MET A 116 15.04 -2.34 4.66
N MET A 117 15.06 -1.07 5.08
CA MET A 117 16.16 -0.53 5.90
C MET A 117 16.27 -1.16 7.30
N ARG A 118 15.15 -1.66 7.85
CA ARG A 118 15.17 -2.40 9.13
C ARG A 118 15.83 -3.77 8.96
N PHE A 119 15.51 -4.48 7.88
CA PHE A 119 16.10 -5.79 7.59
C PHE A 119 17.62 -5.73 7.36
N ASP A 120 18.13 -4.66 6.74
CA ASP A 120 19.58 -4.48 6.56
C ASP A 120 20.30 -4.16 7.88
N SER A 121 19.64 -3.43 8.78
CA SER A 121 20.15 -3.16 10.12
C SER A 121 20.23 -4.45 10.96
N ASP A 122 19.21 -5.30 10.91
CA ASP A 122 19.19 -6.59 11.63
C ASP A 122 20.26 -7.57 11.10
N LYS A 123 20.56 -7.58 9.79
CA LYS A 123 21.68 -8.35 9.24
C LYS A 123 23.05 -7.85 9.72
N SER A 124 23.21 -6.54 9.87
CA SER A 124 24.48 -5.95 10.32
C SER A 124 24.80 -6.26 11.79
N PHE A 125 23.77 -6.43 12.63
CA PHE A 125 23.93 -6.79 14.04
C PHE A 125 24.28 -8.29 14.21
N ASN A 126 23.68 -9.17 13.40
CA ASN A 126 23.91 -10.62 13.48
C ASN A 126 25.26 -11.10 12.91
N HIS A 127 26.10 -10.22 12.35
CA HIS A 127 27.42 -10.60 11.81
C HIS A 127 28.59 -10.26 12.74
N PHE A 128 28.36 -9.52 13.84
CA PHE A 128 29.41 -9.14 14.79
C PHE A 128 29.58 -10.13 15.95
N ASP A 129 28.63 -11.04 16.17
CA ASP A 129 28.66 -12.02 17.26
C ASP A 129 29.30 -13.37 16.87
N ASP A 130 29.76 -13.53 15.62
CA ASP A 130 30.41 -14.74 15.09
C ASP A 130 31.94 -14.57 14.84
N VAL A 131 32.58 -13.60 15.51
CA VAL A 131 34.05 -13.47 15.49
C VAL A 131 34.60 -13.85 16.87
N ASP A 132 34.86 -15.15 17.04
CA ASP A 132 35.79 -15.69 18.05
C ASP A 132 37.25 -15.28 17.74
#